data_AF-A0A2S6S3E5-F1
#
_entry.id   AF-A0A2S6S3E5-F1
#
_cell.length_a   1.000
_cell.length_b   1.000
_cell.length_c   1.000
_cell.angle_alpha   90.00
_cell.angle_beta   90.00
_cell.angle_gamma   90.00
#
_symmetry.space_group_name_H-M   'P 1'
#
loop_
_entity.id
_entity.type
_entity.pdbx_description
1 polymer ?
#
loop_
_entity_poly.entity_id
_entity_poly.type
_entity_poly.pdbx_seq_one_letter_code
_entity_poly.pdbx_strand_id
1 'polypeptide(L)'
;MMFNLVKDCFNKGAKSYDSNSDVQKKISLQLIQMLTELINDNKIEKGFYGLDLGCGTGEFSFEILNNFNLEKLDMIDLSDKMINIAKTKIRNKNIK
;
A
#
# COMPACT_ATOMS: atom_id res chain seq x y z
N MET A 1 -12.92 -17.70 -21.09
CA MET A 1 -12.08 -16.84 -20.25
C MET A 1 -13.02 -16.14 -19.27
N MET A 2 -12.88 -16.39 -17.96
CA MET A 2 -13.78 -15.79 -16.96
C MET A 2 -13.38 -14.32 -16.77
N PHE A 3 -14.26 -13.39 -17.13
CA PHE A 3 -14.05 -11.98 -16.86
C PHE A 3 -14.17 -11.74 -15.35
N ASN A 4 -13.09 -11.29 -14.72
CA ASN A 4 -13.15 -10.79 -13.35
C ASN A 4 -13.43 -9.28 -13.43
N LEU A 5 -14.73 -8.94 -13.46
CA LEU A 5 -15.20 -7.57 -13.66
C LEU A 5 -14.58 -6.59 -12.64
N VAL A 6 -14.36 -7.03 -11.41
CA VAL A 6 -13.71 -6.22 -10.36
C VAL A 6 -12.27 -5.92 -10.75
N LYS A 7 -11.49 -6.95 -11.10
CA LYS A 7 -10.11 -6.81 -11.58
C LYS A 7 -10.04 -5.85 -12.78
N ASP A 8 -10.95 -5.98 -13.73
CA ASP A 8 -10.98 -5.19 -14.96
C ASP A 8 -11.29 -3.71 -14.69
N CYS A 9 -12.20 -3.41 -13.76
CA CYS A 9 -12.47 -2.05 -13.30
C CYS A 9 -11.24 -1.39 -12.69
N PHE A 10 -10.53 -2.09 -11.79
CA PHE A 10 -9.29 -1.56 -11.21
C PHE A 10 -8.18 -1.43 -12.26
N ASN A 11 -8.04 -2.41 -13.15
CA ASN A 11 -7.12 -2.33 -14.29
C ASN A 11 -7.38 -1.10 -15.17
N LYS A 12 -8.65 -0.73 -15.39
CA LYS A 12 -9.02 0.45 -16.17
C LYS A 12 -8.62 1.74 -15.45
N GLY A 13 -8.83 1.83 -14.14
CA GLY A 13 -8.55 3.01 -13.33
C GLY A 13 -7.09 3.18 -12.90
N ALA A 14 -6.23 2.17 -13.06
CA ALA A 14 -4.91 2.12 -12.43
C ALA A 14 -4.03 3.36 -12.65
N LYS A 15 -3.98 3.88 -13.89
CA LYS A 15 -3.13 5.04 -14.23
C LYS A 15 -3.58 6.35 -13.57
N SER A 16 -4.87 6.48 -13.28
CA SER A 16 -5.46 7.68 -12.67
C SER A 16 -5.85 7.44 -11.21
N TYR A 17 -5.50 6.30 -10.62
CA TYR A 17 -5.97 5.94 -9.29
C TYR A 17 -5.46 6.94 -8.26
N ASP A 18 -4.15 7.21 -8.25
CA ASP A 18 -3.52 8.13 -7.30
C ASP A 18 -4.07 9.55 -7.39
N SER A 19 -4.44 10.02 -8.60
CA SER A 19 -5.00 11.36 -8.78
C SER A 19 -6.48 11.46 -8.38
N ASN A 20 -7.15 10.33 -8.12
CA ASN A 20 -8.57 10.26 -7.77
C ASN A 20 -8.81 9.55 -6.42
N SER A 21 -7.78 9.41 -5.57
CA SER A 21 -7.84 8.65 -4.31
C SER A 21 -7.71 9.54 -3.06
N ASP A 22 -8.29 10.75 -3.09
CA ASP A 22 -8.10 11.73 -2.00
C ASP A 22 -8.65 11.25 -0.65
N VAL A 23 -9.78 10.54 -0.66
CA VAL A 23 -10.36 9.95 0.54
C VAL A 23 -9.42 8.89 1.12
N GLN A 24 -8.88 8.01 0.27
CA GLN A 24 -7.93 6.97 0.68
C GLN A 24 -6.67 7.59 1.26
N LYS A 25 -6.12 8.64 0.63
CA LYS A 25 -4.95 9.37 1.17
C LYS A 25 -5.22 9.95 2.56
N LYS A 26 -6.39 10.56 2.77
CA LYS A 26 -6.78 11.08 4.09
C LYS A 26 -6.89 9.98 5.14
N ILE A 27 -7.50 8.85 4.78
CA ILE A 27 -7.63 7.68 5.67
C ILE A 27 -6.25 7.11 5.99
N SER A 28 -5.36 6.99 4.99
CA SER A 28 -4.00 6.51 5.18
C SER A 28 -3.27 7.28 6.28
N LEU A 29 -3.33 8.62 6.27
CA LEU A 29 -2.69 9.44 7.31
C LEU A 29 -3.24 9.14 8.72
N GLN A 30 -4.55 8.95 8.85
CA GLN A 30 -5.17 8.59 10.13
C GLN A 30 -4.74 7.20 10.60
N LEU A 31 -4.66 6.23 9.69
CA LEU A 31 -4.22 4.87 10.00
C LEU A 31 -2.75 4.83 10.41
N ILE A 32 -1.88 5.61 9.77
CA ILE A 32 -0.46 5.75 10.18
C ILE A 32 -0.37 6.29 11.60
N GLN A 33 -1.17 7.29 11.95
CA GLN A 33 -1.19 7.82 13.31
C GLN A 33 -1.63 6.75 14.32
N MET A 34 -2.75 6.07 14.05
CA MET A 34 -3.26 5.01 14.92
C MET A 34 -2.23 3.88 15.10
N LEU A 35 -1.55 3.48 14.03
CA LEU A 35 -0.52 2.43 14.10
C LEU A 35 0.70 2.89 14.90
N THR A 36 1.11 4.16 14.76
CA THR A 36 2.19 4.75 15.56
C THR A 36 1.86 4.70 17.06
N GLU A 37 0.65 5.09 17.43
CA GLU A 37 0.17 5.03 18.82
C GLU A 37 0.19 3.59 19.34
N LEU A 38 -0.33 2.62 18.57
CA LEU A 38 -0.32 1.21 18.94
C LEU A 38 1.09 0.64 19.12
N ILE A 39 2.04 0.98 18.24
CA ILE A 39 3.43 0.55 18.33
C ILE A 39 4.09 1.09 19.60
N ASN A 40 3.86 2.37 19.91
CA ASN A 40 4.41 3.03 21.09
C ASN A 40 3.83 2.45 22.39
N ASP A 41 2.51 2.31 22.47
CA ASP A 41 1.82 1.79 23.65
C ASP A 41 2.23 0.35 23.97
N ASN A 42 2.46 -0.46 22.93
CA ASN A 42 2.91 -1.84 23.06
C ASN A 42 4.43 -1.99 23.10
N LYS A 43 5.19 -0.88 23.04
CA LYS A 43 6.67 -0.85 23.03
C LYS A 43 7.27 -1.82 22.01
N ILE A 44 6.74 -1.81 20.79
CA ILE A 44 7.25 -2.66 19.69
C ILE A 44 8.56 -2.04 19.17
N GLU A 45 9.68 -2.53 19.68
CA GLU A 45 11.02 -2.01 19.35
C GLU A 45 11.69 -2.75 18.17
N LYS A 46 11.26 -3.99 17.90
CA LYS A 46 11.81 -4.81 16.81
C LYS A 46 11.06 -4.57 15.51
N GLY A 47 11.75 -4.85 14.39
CA GLY A 47 11.09 -4.87 13.10
C GLY A 47 9.95 -5.90 13.07
N PHE A 48 8.93 -5.63 12.25
CA PHE A 48 7.79 -6.53 12.10
C PHE A 48 7.48 -6.81 10.63
N TYR A 49 6.76 -7.90 10.40
CA TYR A 49 6.27 -8.29 9.08
C TYR A 49 4.90 -7.68 8.84
N GLY A 50 4.69 -7.15 7.65
CA GLY A 50 3.42 -6.57 7.22
C GLY A 50 2.82 -7.29 6.03
N LEU A 51 1.50 -7.21 5.91
CA LEU A 51 0.73 -7.67 4.76
C LEU A 51 -0.30 -6.59 4.40
N ASP A 52 -0.20 -6.07 3.18
CA ASP A 52 -1.14 -5.08 2.63
C ASP A 52 -2.05 -5.76 1.59
N LEU A 53 -3.31 -5.97 1.98
CA LEU A 53 -4.34 -6.61 1.17
C LEU A 53 -5.15 -5.57 0.41
N GLY A 54 -5.09 -5.59 -0.92
CA GLY A 54 -5.66 -4.56 -1.77
C GLY A 54 -4.78 -3.31 -1.82
N CYS A 55 -3.46 -3.50 -1.96
CA CYS A 55 -2.47 -2.43 -1.86
C CYS A 55 -2.58 -1.37 -2.97
N GLY A 56 -3.36 -1.62 -4.03
CA GLY A 56 -3.50 -0.72 -5.16
C GLY A 56 -2.16 -0.39 -5.80
N THR A 57 -1.95 0.88 -6.12
CA THR A 57 -0.71 1.42 -6.67
C THR A 57 0.40 1.62 -5.61
N GLY A 58 0.17 1.23 -4.36
CA GLY A 58 1.16 1.18 -3.28
C GLY A 58 1.32 2.42 -2.42
N GLU A 59 0.50 3.47 -2.59
CA GLU A 59 0.67 4.74 -1.84
C GLU A 59 0.71 4.53 -0.32
N PHE A 60 -0.26 3.79 0.24
CA PHE A 60 -0.29 3.51 1.67
C PHE A 60 0.89 2.63 2.11
N SER A 61 1.22 1.60 1.32
CA SER A 61 2.35 0.70 1.60
C SER A 61 3.68 1.48 1.67
N PHE A 62 3.85 2.51 0.85
CA PHE A 62 5.04 3.37 0.93
C PHE A 62 5.07 4.23 2.17
N GLU A 63 3.94 4.78 2.60
CA GLU A 63 3.87 5.49 3.87
C GLU A 63 4.23 4.55 5.04
N ILE A 64 3.75 3.30 5.02
CA ILE A 64 4.11 2.30 6.02
C ILE A 64 5.63 2.04 6.03
N LEU A 65 6.24 1.78 4.88
CA LEU A 65 7.69 1.52 4.77
C LEU A 65 8.56 2.73 5.14
N ASN A 66 8.06 3.95 4.97
CA ASN A 66 8.79 5.18 5.32
C ASN A 66 8.69 5.53 6.81
N ASN A 67 7.57 5.19 7.46
CA ASN A 67 7.30 5.59 8.84
C ASN A 67 7.64 4.50 9.86
N PHE A 68 7.75 3.24 9.44
CA PHE A 68 7.93 2.12 10.35
C PHE A 68 9.10 1.21 9.95
N ASN A 69 9.73 0.61 10.95
CA ASN A 69 10.75 -0.40 10.76
C ASN A 69 10.09 -1.76 10.45
N LEU A 70 9.85 -2.05 9.17
CA LEU A 70 9.39 -3.38 8.75
C LEU A 70 10.57 -4.25 8.31
N GLU A 71 10.53 -5.52 8.71
CA GLU A 71 11.45 -6.53 8.15
C GLU A 71 11.04 -6.90 6.72
N LYS A 72 9.72 -6.88 6.45
CA LYS A 72 9.13 -7.20 5.15
C LYS A 72 7.72 -6.64 5.08
N LEU A 73 7.30 -6.19 3.89
CA LEU A 73 5.90 -5.89 3.57
C LEU A 73 5.48 -6.66 2.32
N ASP A 74 4.59 -7.64 2.49
CA ASP A 74 3.96 -8.32 1.35
C ASP A 74 2.79 -7.47 0.83
N MET A 75 2.81 -7.11 -0.45
CA MET A 75 1.81 -6.27 -1.09
C MET A 75 0.99 -7.10 -2.09
N ILE A 76 -0.31 -7.19 -1.88
CA ILE A 76 -1.21 -8.02 -2.69
C ILE A 76 -2.34 -7.16 -3.26
N ASP A 77 -2.58 -7.29 -4.55
CA ASP A 77 -3.75 -6.71 -5.21
C ASP A 77 -4.22 -7.66 -6.32
N LEU A 78 -5.51 -7.66 -6.58
CA LEU A 78 -6.12 -8.45 -7.65
C LEU A 78 -5.72 -7.92 -9.04
N SER A 79 -5.44 -6.62 -9.13
CA SER A 79 -5.14 -5.90 -10.37
C SER A 79 -3.64 -5.89 -10.66
N ASP A 80 -3.23 -6.65 -11.69
CA ASP A 80 -1.84 -6.68 -12.14
C ASP A 80 -1.34 -5.28 -12.57
N LYS A 81 -2.23 -4.43 -13.12
CA LYS A 81 -1.83 -3.06 -13.49
C LYS A 81 -1.55 -2.18 -12.27
N MET A 82 -2.30 -2.36 -11.19
CA MET A 82 -2.02 -1.69 -9.91
C MET A 82 -0.66 -2.13 -9.37
N ILE A 83 -0.43 -3.45 -9.31
CA ILE A 83 0.86 -4.03 -8.88
C ILE A 83 2.03 -3.55 -9.74
N ASN A 84 1.88 -3.47 -11.06
CA ASN A 84 2.95 -3.00 -11.95
C ASN A 84 3.32 -1.53 -11.69
N ILE A 85 2.33 -0.68 -11.39
CA ILE A 85 2.57 0.71 -10.97
C ILE A 85 3.27 0.74 -9.61
N ALA A 86 2.80 -0.04 -8.64
CA ALA A 86 3.42 -0.13 -7.31
C ALA A 86 4.90 -0.56 -7.41
N LYS A 87 5.20 -1.61 -8.17
CA LYS A 87 6.58 -2.07 -8.43
C LYS A 87 7.45 -0.99 -9.07
N THR A 88 6.89 -0.23 -10.01
CA THR A 88 7.62 0.88 -10.67
C THR A 88 7.95 1.97 -9.66
N LYS A 89 7.04 2.30 -8.75
CA LYS A 89 7.27 3.29 -7.69
C LYS A 89 8.31 2.82 -6.67
N ILE A 90 8.28 1.55 -6.26
CA ILE A 90 9.31 0.94 -5.38
C ILE A 90 10.69 1.13 -5.99
N ARG A 91 10.87 0.72 -7.25
CA ARG A 91 12.14 0.83 -7.96
C ARG A 91 12.64 2.27 -8.03
N ASN A 92 11.75 3.23 -8.23
CA ASN A 92 12.11 4.65 -8.31
C ASN A 92 12.48 5.25 -6.93
N LYS A 93 11.95 4.69 -5.84
CA LYS A 93 12.22 5.14 -4.47
C LYS A 93 13.42 4.43 -3.81
N ASN A 94 14.10 3.51 -4.52
CA ASN A 94 15.17 2.65 -3.96
C ASN A 94 14.76 1.90 -2.68
N ILE A 95 13.46 1.63 -2.54
CA ILE A 95 12.93 0.81 -1.44
C ILE A 95 13.17 -0.65 -1.83
N LYS A 96 13.79 -1.43 -0.93
CA LYS A 96 14.10 -2.85 -1.16
C LYS A 96 12.91 -3.74 -0.85
#